data_AF-A0A5C6BG22-F1
#
_entry.id   AF-A0A5C6BG22-F1
#
_cell.length_a   1.000
_cell.length_b   1.000
_cell.length_c   1.000
_cell.angle_alpha   90.00
_cell.angle_beta   90.00
_cell.angle_gamma   90.00
#
_symmetry.space_group_name_H-M   'P 1'
#
loop_
_entity.id
_entity.type
_entity.pdbx_description
1 polymer ?
#
loop_
_entity_poly.entity_id
_entity_poly.type
_entity_poly.pdbx_seq_one_letter_code
_entity_poly.pdbx_strand_id
1 'polypeptide(L)' 'MDCDLDTSIPDWIIEHPETTGVFSGLGLDINCAGKSLEYACLQNDLSPTVVLEQLRDAIDGSA' A
#
# COMPACT_ATOMS: atom_id res chain seq x y z
N MET A 1 8.23 10.88 6.51
CA MET A 1 7.13 10.97 5.54
C MET A 1 6.10 9.99 6.07
N ASP A 2 4.95 10.45 6.54
CA ASP A 2 3.92 9.55 7.07
C ASP A 2 3.18 8.96 5.86
N CYS A 3 3.46 7.68 5.56
CA CYS A 3 2.75 6.95 4.53
C CYS A 3 1.38 6.54 5.06
N ASP A 4 0.32 7.09 4.45
CA ASP A 4 -1.08 6.91 4.86
C ASP A 4 -1.95 6.48 3.67
N LEU A 5 -3.26 6.35 3.89
CA LEU A 5 -4.24 5.99 2.87
C LEU A 5 -4.32 6.99 1.69
N ASP A 6 -4.00 8.25 1.93
CA ASP A 6 -3.96 9.30 0.91
C ASP A 6 -2.69 9.23 0.04
N THR A 7 -1.64 8.58 0.55
CA THR A 7 -0.37 8.40 -0.12
C THR A 7 -0.51 7.44 -1.31
N SER A 8 0.17 7.73 -2.41
CA SER A 8 0.13 6.88 -3.60
C SER A 8 0.95 5.61 -3.39
N ILE A 9 0.52 4.48 -3.97
CA ILE A 9 1.28 3.22 -3.94
C ILE A 9 2.76 3.37 -4.37
N PRO A 10 3.11 4.09 -5.46
CA PRO A 10 4.52 4.31 -5.79
C PRO A 10 5.29 5.07 -4.70
N ASP A 11 4.67 6.02 -4.02
CA ASP A 11 5.29 6.76 -2.91
C ASP A 11 5.56 5.83 -1.72
N TRP A 12 4.59 4.95 -1.40
CA TRP A 12 4.76 3.87 -0.43
C TRP A 12 5.94 2.96 -0.76
N ILE A 13 6.11 2.57 -2.03
CA ILE A 13 7.21 1.70 -2.47
C ILE A 13 8.57 2.42 -2.45
N ILE A 14 8.59 3.72 -2.72
CA ILE A 14 9.80 4.55 -2.66
C ILE A 14 10.30 4.66 -1.22
N GLU A 15 9.40 4.93 -0.28
CA GLU A 15 9.74 5.08 1.13
C GLU A 15 9.96 3.72 1.82
N HIS A 16 9.11 2.74 1.51
CA HIS A 16 9.05 1.41 2.14
C HIS A 16 8.99 0.30 1.08
N PRO A 17 10.12 -0.05 0.44
CA PRO A 17 10.14 -1.06 -0.62
C PRO A 17 9.64 -2.44 -0.17
N GLU A 18 9.72 -2.77 1.13
CA GLU A 18 9.16 -3.99 1.74
C GLU A 18 7.64 -4.15 1.49
N THR A 19 6.92 -3.03 1.37
CA THR A 19 5.47 -3.04 1.13
C THR A 19 5.09 -3.54 -0.27
N THR A 20 6.04 -3.59 -1.20
CA THR A 20 5.84 -4.12 -2.56
C THR A 20 5.27 -5.54 -2.53
N GLY A 21 5.70 -6.37 -1.58
CA GLY A 21 5.20 -7.74 -1.43
C GLY A 21 3.71 -7.78 -1.08
N VAL A 22 3.27 -6.85 -0.21
CA VAL A 22 1.87 -6.71 0.19
C VAL A 22 1.02 -6.25 -1.01
N PHE A 23 1.46 -5.22 -1.73
CA PHE A 23 0.75 -4.74 -2.92
C PHE A 23 0.62 -5.81 -4.00
N SER A 24 1.71 -6.52 -4.29
CA SER A 24 1.70 -7.62 -5.27
C SER A 24 0.81 -8.78 -4.83
N GLY A 25 0.79 -9.11 -3.54
CA GLY A 25 -0.04 -10.19 -3.00
C GLY A 25 -1.54 -9.88 -3.03
N LEU A 26 -1.89 -8.59 -2.90
CA LEU A 26 -3.26 -8.10 -2.98
C LEU A 26 -3.73 -7.79 -4.41
N GLY A 27 -2.83 -7.89 -5.41
CA GLY A 27 -3.15 -7.55 -6.79
C GLY A 27 -3.33 -6.05 -7.04
N LEU A 28 -2.76 -5.20 -6.17
CA LEU A 28 -2.85 -3.74 -6.32
C LEU A 28 -1.89 -3.27 -7.41
N ASP A 29 -2.46 -2.73 -8.49
CA ASP A 29 -1.71 -2.36 -9.68
C ASP A 29 -1.01 -1.00 -9.51
N ILE A 30 0.33 -1.02 -9.53
CA ILE A 30 1.19 0.15 -9.37
C ILE A 30 1.13 1.12 -10.57
N ASN A 31 0.55 0.68 -11.70
CA ASN A 31 0.45 1.49 -12.91
C ASN A 31 -0.51 2.69 -12.77
N CYS A 32 -1.34 2.70 -11.73
CA CYS A 32 -2.20 3.83 -11.37
C CYS A 32 -1.43 4.88 -10.53
N ALA A 33 -0.26 5.33 -11.01
CA ALA A 33 0.72 6.14 -10.29
C ALA A 33 0.28 7.55 -9.82
N GLY A 34 -1.01 7.87 -9.85
CA GLY A 34 -1.57 9.11 -9.32
C GLY A 34 -2.81 8.92 -8.44
N LYS A 35 -3.08 7.68 -8.01
CA LYS A 35 -4.20 7.35 -7.12
C LYS A 35 -3.68 6.97 -5.74
N SER A 36 -4.36 7.48 -4.73
CA SER A 36 -4.13 7.14 -3.33
C SER A 36 -4.35 5.65 -3.08
N LEU A 37 -3.67 5.11 -2.07
CA LEU A 37 -3.83 3.74 -1.62
C LEU A 37 -5.31 3.40 -1.35
N GLU A 38 -6.06 4.31 -0.73
CA GLU A 38 -7.50 4.16 -0.49
C GLU A 38 -8.26 3.85 -1.78
N TYR A 39 -8.04 4.67 -2.80
CA TYR A 39 -8.71 4.52 -4.08
C TYR A 39 -8.38 3.17 -4.72
N ALA A 40 -7.11 2.77 -4.69
CA ALA A 40 -6.68 1.49 -5.24
C ALA A 40 -7.31 0.29 -4.52
N CYS A 41 -7.44 0.37 -3.18
CA CYS A 41 -8.13 -0.64 -2.38
C CYS A 41 -9.62 -0.73 -2.75
N LEU A 42 -10.32 0.41 -2.81
CA LEU A 42 -11.73 0.47 -3.16
C LEU A 42 -12.03 -0.08 -4.58
N GLN A 43 -11.13 0.13 -5.54
CA GLN A 43 -11.27 -0.43 -6.89
C GLN A 43 -11.13 -1.96 -6.94
N ASN A 44 -10.45 -2.54 -5.95
CA ASN A 44 -10.21 -3.98 -5.86
C ASN A 44 -11.11 -4.67 -4.82
N ASP A 45 -12.17 -3.98 -4.34
CA ASP A 45 -13.05 -4.46 -3.27
C ASP A 45 -12.30 -4.80 -1.96
N LEU A 46 -11.16 -4.13 -1.74
CA LEU A 46 -10.32 -4.27 -0.55
C LEU A 46 -10.63 -3.18 0.46
N SER A 47 -10.53 -3.52 1.74
CA SER A 47 -10.67 -2.57 2.83
C SER A 47 -9.36 -1.77 3.01
N PRO A 48 -9.36 -0.44 2.77
CA PRO A 48 -8.16 0.39 2.87
C PRO A 48 -7.45 0.25 4.22
N THR A 49 -8.23 0.25 5.30
CA THR A 49 -7.71 0.14 6.68
C THR A 49 -6.98 -1.17 6.92
N VAL A 50 -7.51 -2.29 6.41
CA VAL A 50 -6.90 -3.62 6.54
C VAL A 50 -5.61 -3.72 5.72
N VAL A 51 -5.58 -3.09 4.54
CA VAL A 51 -4.36 -3.01 3.74
C VAL A 51 -3.31 -2.16 4.46
N LEU A 52 -3.70 -1.02 5.03
CA LEU A 52 -2.80 -0.16 5.80
C LEU A 52 -2.18 -0.91 6.99
N GLU A 53 -2.96 -1.69 7.73
CA GLU A 53 -2.45 -2.52 8.82
C GLU A 53 -1.43 -3.56 8.33
N GLN A 54 -1.69 -4.24 7.20
CA GLN A 54 -0.73 -5.18 6.61
C GLN A 54 0.56 -4.51 6.13
N LEU A 55 0.46 -3.29 5.59
CA LEU A 55 1.63 -2.51 5.18
C LEU A 55 2.47 -2.14 6.40
N ARG A 56 1.83 -1.71 7.48
CA ARG A 56 2.52 -1.37 8.74
C ARG A 56 3.17 -2.58 9.38
N ASP A 57 2.50 -3.73 9.34
CA ASP A 57 3.05 -5.01 9.80
C ASP A 57 4.27 -5.43 8.97
N ALA A 58 4.24 -5.25 7.65
CA ALA A 58 5.39 -5.51 6.79
C ALA A 58 6.59 -4.59 7.06
N ILE A 59 6.33 -3.34 7.49
CA ILE A 59 7.37 -2.38 7.87
C ILE A 59 7.96 -2.71 9.25
N ASP A 60 7.11 -3.05 10.23
CA ASP A 60 7.52 -3.36 11.61
C ASP A 60 8.16 -4.77 11.71
N GLY A 61 7.75 -5.69 10.83
CA GLY A 61 8.08 -7.12 10.81
C GLY A 61 9.51 -7.50 10.38
N SER A 62 10.51 -6.64 10.59
CA SER A 62 11.90 -7.09 10.67
C SER A 62 12.18 -7.69 12.05
N ALA A 63 11.89 -8.99 12.21
CA ALA A 63 12.42 -9.83 13.28
C ALA A 63 13.06 -11.10 12.69
#